data_AF-A0A4P6XJ45-F1
#
_entry.id   AF-A0A4P6XJ45-F1
#
_cell.length_a   1.000
_cell.length_b   1.000
_cell.length_c   1.000
_cell.angle_alpha   90.00
_cell.angle_beta   90.00
_cell.angle_gamma   90.00
#
_symmetry.space_group_name_H-M   'P 1'
#
loop_
_entity.id
_entity.type
_entity.pdbx_description
1 polymer ?
#
loop_
_entity_poly.entity_id
_entity_poly.type
_entity_poly.pdbx_seq_one_letter_code
_entity_poly.pdbx_strand_id
1 'polypeptide(L)'
;MYPSPLVVSSRKLTENIVLSVTGFKRFGRVSFGARMALFNLQNSIVVWSALPFSDDVNKALELLTGNKNGHNVTHLIVPDMEHTMAAASFKKEFPLLKIIAMEGVQLGEGTTPDYVVTSKYANERIGASTMKEIGITESQILENFEFVYLPTHGNKELVTYHKESKTVFEADLVFNLRNDEPMEQFSPATGFPANYNPFTGWSFIARYLNPDSAIGRFLFRQLVKPKQAAGGLNAIYAWDFHTLVMCHGNVLENNGKEAFKKVFLDVLP
;
A
#
# COMPACT_ATOMS: atom_id res chain seq x y z
N MET A 1 12.56 4.14 -8.77
CA MET A 1 13.63 4.96 -8.21
C MET A 1 13.01 6.15 -7.52
N TYR A 2 13.34 6.30 -6.25
CA TYR A 2 12.99 7.46 -5.44
C TYR A 2 13.78 8.69 -5.88
N PRO A 3 13.27 9.91 -5.69
CA PRO A 3 14.03 11.13 -5.92
C PRO A 3 15.26 11.16 -5.02
N SER A 4 16.30 11.87 -5.48
CA SER A 4 17.50 12.16 -4.72
C SER A 4 17.74 13.67 -4.78
N PRO A 5 17.63 14.40 -3.64
CA PRO A 5 17.28 13.90 -2.31
C PRO A 5 15.84 13.35 -2.24
N LEU A 6 15.59 12.43 -1.31
CA LEU A 6 14.25 11.96 -0.99
C LEU A 6 13.49 13.10 -0.30
N VAL A 7 12.27 13.39 -0.76
CA VAL A 7 11.37 14.38 -0.15
C VAL A 7 10.02 13.71 0.09
N VAL A 8 9.57 13.66 1.34
CA VAL A 8 8.31 13.01 1.71
C VAL A 8 7.34 14.05 2.27
N SER A 9 6.10 14.03 1.79
CA SER A 9 4.99 14.80 2.35
C SER A 9 4.06 13.88 3.10
N SER A 10 3.54 14.32 4.25
CA SER A 10 2.64 13.50 5.07
C SER A 10 1.38 14.25 5.47
N ARG A 11 0.26 13.54 5.53
CA ARG A 11 -1.04 14.04 6.02
C ARG A 11 -1.76 12.96 6.82
N LYS A 12 -2.65 13.39 7.72
CA LYS A 12 -3.60 12.47 8.36
C LYS A 12 -4.67 12.04 7.35
N LEU A 13 -4.96 10.74 7.29
CA LEU A 13 -6.18 10.18 6.70
C LEU A 13 -7.27 10.08 7.78
N THR A 14 -6.88 9.64 8.97
CA THR A 14 -7.70 9.68 10.19
C THR A 14 -6.81 10.12 11.36
N GLU A 15 -7.35 10.23 12.56
CA GLU A 15 -6.52 10.53 13.74
C GLU A 15 -5.45 9.46 14.01
N ASN A 16 -5.71 8.20 13.65
CA ASN A 16 -4.82 7.08 13.90
C ASN A 16 -4.06 6.62 12.64
N ILE A 17 -4.23 7.31 11.50
CA ILE A 17 -3.60 6.92 10.23
C ILE A 17 -2.98 8.14 9.55
N VAL A 18 -1.66 8.08 9.33
CA VAL A 18 -0.92 9.04 8.51
C VAL A 18 -0.54 8.39 7.19
N LEU A 19 -0.75 9.11 6.09
CA LEU A 19 -0.25 8.75 4.77
C LEU A 19 0.95 9.62 4.44
N SER A 20 2.01 8.98 3.96
CA SER A 20 3.23 9.63 3.51
C SER A 20 3.45 9.33 2.05
N VAL A 21 3.76 10.34 1.25
CA VAL A 21 3.88 10.25 -0.19
C VAL A 21 5.18 10.87 -0.69
N THR A 22 5.68 10.35 -1.80
CA THR A 22 6.82 10.91 -2.52
C THR A 22 6.70 10.62 -4.02
N GLY A 23 7.49 11.33 -4.82
CA GLY A 23 7.64 11.00 -6.23
C GLY A 23 8.34 9.65 -6.39
N PHE A 24 8.01 8.91 -7.45
CA PHE A 24 8.71 7.68 -7.79
C PHE A 24 8.62 7.40 -9.28
N LYS A 25 9.73 6.96 -9.87
CA LYS A 25 9.79 6.54 -11.28
C LYS A 25 10.17 5.08 -11.42
N ARG A 26 9.31 4.25 -12.00
CA ARG A 26 9.66 2.86 -12.38
C ARG A 26 10.71 2.89 -13.49
N PHE A 27 11.77 2.09 -13.33
CA PHE A 27 12.95 2.07 -14.21
C PHE A 27 13.58 3.45 -14.47
N GLY A 28 13.36 4.43 -13.58
CA GLY A 28 13.81 5.81 -13.75
C GLY A 28 13.09 6.61 -14.83
N ARG A 29 12.04 6.05 -15.47
CA ARG A 29 11.37 6.65 -16.64
C ARG A 29 9.91 6.98 -16.42
N VAL A 30 9.14 6.02 -15.91
CA VAL A 30 7.67 6.13 -15.84
C VAL A 30 7.26 6.57 -14.44
N SER A 31 6.59 7.71 -14.34
CA SER A 31 6.13 8.31 -13.09
C SER A 31 4.92 7.55 -12.53
N PHE A 32 5.08 7.00 -11.33
CA PHE A 32 4.02 6.32 -10.58
C PHE A 32 3.75 6.96 -9.22
N GLY A 33 4.78 7.55 -8.58
CA GLY A 33 4.68 7.99 -7.20
C GLY A 33 4.75 6.81 -6.23
N ALA A 34 4.85 7.09 -4.94
CA ALA A 34 4.87 6.04 -3.92
C ALA A 34 4.15 6.52 -2.66
N ARG A 35 3.61 5.58 -1.90
CA ARG A 35 2.89 5.84 -0.66
C ARG A 35 3.28 4.83 0.41
N MET A 36 3.36 5.33 1.63
CA MET A 36 3.40 4.58 2.88
C MET A 36 2.21 4.98 3.74
N ALA A 37 1.71 4.05 4.54
CA ALA A 37 0.76 4.35 5.60
C ALA A 37 1.37 3.98 6.97
N LEU A 38 1.09 4.80 7.96
CA LEU A 38 1.45 4.59 9.35
C LEU A 38 0.17 4.50 10.18
N PHE A 39 0.04 3.46 10.97
CA PHE A 39 -1.11 3.21 11.86
C PHE A 39 -0.66 3.33 13.30
N ASN A 40 -1.39 4.10 14.11
CA ASN A 40 -1.19 4.16 15.55
C ASN A 40 -2.24 3.29 16.26
N LEU A 41 -1.83 2.10 16.66
CA LEU A 41 -2.68 1.10 17.31
C LEU A 41 -2.32 1.05 18.78
N GLN A 42 -2.83 2.02 19.54
CA GLN A 42 -2.58 2.24 20.96
C GLN A 42 -1.09 2.46 21.28
N ASN A 43 -0.36 1.38 21.57
CA ASN A 43 1.05 1.38 21.96
C ASN A 43 1.96 0.83 20.86
N SER A 44 1.43 0.64 19.65
CA SER A 44 2.11 -0.03 18.55
C SER A 44 1.90 0.75 17.26
N ILE A 45 3.00 1.08 16.60
CA ILE A 45 2.97 1.64 15.26
C ILE A 45 3.19 0.51 14.25
N VAL A 46 2.30 0.47 13.26
CA VAL A 46 2.40 -0.43 12.11
C VAL A 46 2.65 0.39 10.87
N VAL A 47 3.55 -0.07 10.02
CA VAL A 47 3.89 0.55 8.75
C VAL A 47 3.36 -0.34 7.63
N TRP A 48 2.79 0.26 6.60
CA TRP A 48 2.39 -0.43 5.38
C TRP A 48 3.06 0.24 4.19
N SER A 49 3.63 -0.56 3.28
CA SER A 49 4.36 -0.09 2.10
C SER A 49 5.43 0.97 2.44
N ALA A 50 6.47 0.58 3.17
CA ALA A 50 7.48 1.51 3.65
C ALA A 50 8.11 2.36 2.52
N LEU A 51 8.24 3.67 2.76
CA LEU A 51 9.19 4.52 2.05
C LEU A 51 10.57 4.40 2.72
N PRO A 52 11.70 4.71 2.06
CA PRO A 52 13.00 4.65 2.71
C PRO A 52 13.05 5.49 3.99
N PHE A 53 13.54 4.90 5.07
CA PHE A 53 13.58 5.57 6.37
C PHE A 53 14.45 6.84 6.29
N SER A 54 13.92 7.95 6.81
CA SER A 54 14.51 9.28 6.70
C SER A 54 13.92 10.24 7.74
N ASP A 55 14.48 11.45 7.86
CA ASP A 55 13.96 12.47 8.77
C ASP A 55 12.51 12.86 8.48
N ASP A 56 12.07 12.82 7.23
CA ASP A 56 10.66 13.08 6.90
C ASP A 56 9.73 11.95 7.36
N VAL A 57 10.22 10.71 7.42
CA VAL A 57 9.49 9.59 8.04
C VAL A 57 9.39 9.80 9.55
N ASN A 58 10.43 10.31 10.22
CA ASN A 58 10.35 10.71 11.63
C ASN A 58 9.29 11.79 11.85
N LYS A 59 9.23 12.81 10.99
CA LYS A 59 8.16 13.83 11.06
C LYS A 59 6.77 13.24 10.85
N ALA A 60 6.64 12.20 10.01
CA ALA A 60 5.37 11.50 9.82
C ALA A 60 4.95 10.73 11.09
N LEU A 61 5.90 10.10 11.78
CA LEU A 61 5.68 9.45 13.08
C LEU A 61 5.33 10.48 14.18
N GLU A 62 5.95 11.66 14.16
CA GLU A 62 5.59 12.77 15.03
C GLU A 62 4.17 13.26 14.75
N LEU A 63 3.79 13.45 13.48
CA LEU A 63 2.43 13.82 13.08
C LEU A 63 1.38 12.79 13.55
N LEU A 64 1.73 11.50 13.47
CA LEU A 64 0.87 10.39 13.86
C LEU A 64 0.67 10.32 15.38
N THR A 65 1.74 10.52 16.16
CA THR A 65 1.74 10.25 17.60
C THR A 65 1.62 11.49 18.48
N GLY A 66 1.85 12.68 17.91
CA GLY A 66 2.01 13.93 18.65
C GLY A 66 3.30 14.00 19.48
N ASN A 67 4.20 13.02 19.36
CA ASN A 67 5.45 12.94 20.12
C ASN A 67 6.63 12.93 19.17
N LYS A 68 7.71 13.64 19.48
CA LYS A 68 8.89 13.72 18.61
C LYS A 68 9.79 12.48 18.65
N ASN A 69 9.74 11.72 19.76
CA ASN A 69 10.65 10.60 20.03
C ASN A 69 9.86 9.43 20.64
N GLY A 70 10.52 8.27 20.77
CA GLY A 70 9.96 7.11 21.46
C GLY A 70 8.92 6.34 20.63
N HIS A 71 8.99 6.47 19.31
CA HIS A 71 8.09 5.78 18.39
C HIS A 71 8.27 4.26 18.49
N ASN A 72 7.21 3.56 18.91
CA ASN A 72 7.24 2.10 19.00
C ASN A 72 6.78 1.46 17.67
N VAL A 73 7.65 1.48 16.66
CA VAL A 73 7.38 0.83 15.37
C VAL A 73 7.63 -0.67 15.50
N THR A 74 6.55 -1.44 15.45
CA THR A 74 6.58 -2.87 15.80
C THR A 74 6.34 -3.79 14.61
N HIS A 75 5.59 -3.35 13.60
CA HIS A 75 5.28 -4.17 12.42
C HIS A 75 5.44 -3.39 11.12
N LEU A 76 5.89 -4.09 10.08
CA LEU A 76 5.90 -3.62 8.70
C LEU A 76 5.15 -4.64 7.84
N ILE A 77 4.15 -4.16 7.11
CA ILE A 77 3.39 -4.94 6.13
C ILE A 77 3.93 -4.59 4.75
N VAL A 78 4.47 -5.60 4.07
CA VAL A 78 4.92 -5.51 2.68
C VAL A 78 3.75 -5.94 1.79
N PRO A 79 3.22 -5.05 0.93
CA PRO A 79 1.98 -5.31 0.21
C PRO A 79 2.16 -6.16 -1.05
N ASP A 80 3.35 -6.19 -1.66
CA ASP A 80 3.67 -7.07 -2.80
C ASP A 80 5.20 -7.29 -2.94
N MET A 81 5.62 -7.99 -4.00
CA MET A 81 7.04 -8.24 -4.27
C MET A 81 7.84 -7.02 -4.76
N GLU A 82 7.19 -5.92 -5.13
CA GLU A 82 7.85 -4.72 -5.69
C GLU A 82 8.00 -3.60 -4.65
N HIS A 83 7.23 -3.64 -3.57
CA HIS A 83 7.23 -2.68 -2.47
C HIS A 83 8.12 -3.11 -1.30
N THR A 84 9.30 -3.68 -1.60
CA THR A 84 10.22 -4.27 -0.62
C THR A 84 11.40 -3.37 -0.26
N MET A 85 11.74 -2.40 -1.12
CA MET A 85 13.02 -1.68 -1.10
C MET A 85 13.36 -0.97 0.21
N ALA A 86 12.37 -0.58 0.99
CA ALA A 86 12.56 0.17 2.24
C ALA A 86 12.61 -0.70 3.49
N ALA A 87 12.27 -1.99 3.40
CA ALA A 87 12.15 -2.88 4.56
C ALA A 87 13.46 -2.95 5.38
N ALA A 88 14.60 -3.11 4.71
CA ALA A 88 15.90 -3.14 5.37
C ALA A 88 16.23 -1.83 6.13
N SER A 89 15.84 -0.66 5.59
CA SER A 89 16.07 0.63 6.26
C SER A 89 15.27 0.76 7.56
N PHE A 90 14.03 0.26 7.57
CA PHE A 90 13.20 0.21 8.76
C PHE A 90 13.70 -0.81 9.79
N LYS A 91 14.14 -2.01 9.36
CA LYS A 91 14.71 -3.02 10.27
C LYS A 91 16.01 -2.53 10.91
N LYS A 92 16.81 -1.72 10.22
CA LYS A 92 18.01 -1.09 10.77
C LYS A 92 17.68 -0.10 11.90
N GLU A 93 16.65 0.73 11.71
CA GLU A 93 16.22 1.70 12.71
C GLU A 93 15.47 1.04 13.89
N PHE A 94 14.63 0.07 13.60
CA PHE A 94 13.83 -0.68 14.56
C PHE A 94 14.19 -2.17 14.50
N PRO A 95 15.27 -2.62 15.19
CA PRO A 95 15.76 -4.00 15.08
C PRO A 95 14.73 -5.08 15.47
N LEU A 96 13.79 -4.73 16.35
CA LEU A 96 12.72 -5.63 16.83
C LEU A 96 11.46 -5.63 15.94
N LEU A 97 11.43 -4.79 14.90
CA LEU A 97 10.33 -4.69 13.94
C LEU A 97 10.05 -6.06 13.32
N LYS A 98 8.81 -6.55 13.38
CA LYS A 98 8.40 -7.76 12.68
C LYS A 98 7.84 -7.44 11.30
N ILE A 99 8.16 -8.26 10.32
CA ILE A 99 7.74 -8.04 8.93
C ILE A 99 6.71 -9.10 8.52
N ILE A 100 5.53 -8.64 8.09
CA ILE A 100 4.49 -9.45 7.47
C ILE A 100 4.61 -9.28 5.96
N ALA A 101 4.79 -10.38 5.23
CA ALA A 101 4.91 -10.38 3.78
C ALA A 101 4.36 -11.68 3.18
N MET A 102 4.38 -11.80 1.85
CA MET A 102 3.99 -13.02 1.14
C MET A 102 5.19 -13.87 0.73
N GLU A 103 4.92 -15.09 0.26
CA GLU A 103 5.97 -16.00 -0.19
C GLU A 103 6.75 -15.46 -1.42
N GLY A 104 8.07 -15.58 -1.38
CA GLY A 104 8.95 -15.19 -2.49
C GLY A 104 9.40 -13.73 -2.48
N VAL A 105 9.08 -12.93 -1.46
CA VAL A 105 9.63 -11.58 -1.35
C VAL A 105 11.14 -11.59 -1.14
N GLN A 106 11.80 -10.53 -1.58
CA GLN A 106 13.20 -10.22 -1.29
C GLN A 106 13.27 -8.83 -0.66
N LEU A 107 13.66 -8.75 0.62
CA LEU A 107 13.60 -7.52 1.43
C LEU A 107 14.95 -6.77 1.54
N GLY A 108 15.96 -7.23 0.80
CA GLY A 108 17.34 -6.77 0.92
C GLY A 108 18.18 -7.68 1.80
N GLU A 109 19.49 -7.43 1.79
CA GLU A 109 20.47 -8.26 2.49
C GLU A 109 20.21 -8.28 4.01
N GLY A 110 20.26 -9.48 4.60
CA GLY A 110 20.05 -9.69 6.03
C GLY A 110 18.63 -9.42 6.55
N THR A 111 17.66 -9.14 5.67
CA THR A 111 16.26 -8.89 6.06
C THR A 111 15.35 -9.98 5.50
N THR A 112 14.61 -10.64 6.38
CA THR A 112 13.61 -11.67 6.03
C THR A 112 12.27 -11.36 6.67
N PRO A 113 11.15 -11.81 6.08
CA PRO A 113 9.86 -11.72 6.75
C PRO A 113 9.85 -12.55 8.03
N ASP A 114 9.20 -12.05 9.07
CA ASP A 114 8.92 -12.79 10.30
C ASP A 114 7.64 -13.63 10.15
N TYR A 115 6.68 -13.14 9.37
CA TYR A 115 5.42 -13.80 9.08
C TYR A 115 5.20 -13.88 7.56
N VAL A 116 5.04 -15.10 7.03
CA VAL A 116 4.91 -15.36 5.59
C VAL A 116 3.53 -15.89 5.24
N VAL A 117 2.79 -15.11 4.44
CA VAL A 117 1.53 -15.54 3.84
C VAL A 117 1.83 -16.34 2.57
N THR A 118 1.46 -17.62 2.57
CA THR A 118 1.73 -18.53 1.44
C THR A 118 0.48 -18.78 0.62
N SER A 119 0.64 -19.41 -0.55
CA SER A 119 -0.48 -19.80 -1.41
C SER A 119 -1.46 -20.79 -0.75
N LYS A 120 -1.15 -21.33 0.44
CA LYS A 120 -2.11 -22.07 1.28
C LYS A 120 -3.38 -21.25 1.56
N TYR A 121 -3.24 -19.94 1.73
CA TYR A 121 -4.33 -19.02 2.10
C TYR A 121 -4.74 -18.10 0.94
N ALA A 122 -4.58 -18.58 -0.28
CA ALA A 122 -4.81 -17.81 -1.49
C ALA A 122 -6.29 -17.51 -1.72
N ASN A 123 -6.57 -16.30 -2.21
CA ASN A 123 -7.88 -15.90 -2.71
C ASN A 123 -9.03 -16.07 -1.69
N GLU A 124 -8.73 -15.93 -0.41
CA GLU A 124 -9.69 -15.97 0.67
C GLU A 124 -9.38 -14.93 1.75
N ARG A 125 -10.34 -14.69 2.63
CA ARG A 125 -10.19 -13.75 3.75
C ARG A 125 -9.30 -14.37 4.83
N ILE A 126 -8.19 -13.71 5.12
CA ILE A 126 -7.25 -14.06 6.19
C ILE A 126 -7.60 -13.21 7.41
N GLY A 127 -8.44 -13.78 8.28
CA GLY A 127 -8.82 -13.18 9.56
C GLY A 127 -7.92 -13.62 10.73
N ALA A 128 -8.33 -13.30 11.95
CA ALA A 128 -7.55 -13.59 13.17
C ALA A 128 -7.19 -15.08 13.37
N SER A 129 -8.08 -16.01 13.02
CA SER A 129 -7.79 -17.45 13.11
C SER A 129 -6.66 -17.87 12.16
N THR A 130 -6.77 -17.47 10.89
CA THR A 130 -5.78 -17.78 9.86
C THR A 130 -4.44 -17.09 10.13
N MET A 131 -4.46 -15.85 10.62
CA MET A 131 -3.24 -15.15 11.05
C MET A 131 -2.52 -15.88 12.19
N LYS A 132 -3.25 -16.46 13.15
CA LYS A 132 -2.66 -17.29 14.21
C LYS A 132 -2.02 -18.56 13.66
N GLU A 133 -2.60 -19.19 12.64
CA GLU A 133 -1.97 -20.32 11.93
C GLU A 133 -0.67 -19.92 11.21
N ILE A 134 -0.56 -18.66 10.76
CA ILE A 134 0.66 -18.09 10.17
C ILE A 134 1.71 -17.76 11.24
N GLY A 135 1.33 -17.77 12.53
CA GLY A 135 2.20 -17.49 13.67
C GLY A 135 2.08 -16.07 14.23
N ILE A 136 1.19 -15.25 13.69
CA ILE A 136 0.91 -13.91 14.22
C ILE A 136 0.14 -14.05 15.53
N THR A 137 0.67 -13.49 16.61
CA THR A 137 0.08 -13.59 17.97
C THR A 137 -0.29 -12.23 18.56
N GLU A 138 0.18 -11.16 17.93
CA GLU A 138 0.04 -9.79 18.36
C GLU A 138 -1.39 -9.29 18.21
N SER A 139 -2.04 -8.94 19.32
CA SER A 139 -3.43 -8.50 19.35
C SER A 139 -3.67 -7.28 18.45
N GLN A 140 -2.73 -6.33 18.40
CA GLN A 140 -2.86 -5.16 17.53
C GLN A 140 -2.96 -5.52 16.04
N ILE A 141 -2.40 -6.65 15.60
CA ILE A 141 -2.55 -7.11 14.22
C ILE A 141 -3.87 -7.86 14.06
N LEU A 142 -4.12 -8.83 14.95
CA LEU A 142 -5.30 -9.70 14.91
C LEU A 142 -6.63 -8.94 15.04
N GLU A 143 -6.65 -7.88 15.84
CA GLU A 143 -7.85 -7.11 16.16
C GLU A 143 -8.12 -5.97 15.17
N ASN A 144 -7.11 -5.48 14.44
CA ASN A 144 -7.27 -4.30 13.58
C ASN A 144 -7.21 -4.62 12.09
N PHE A 145 -6.49 -5.66 11.69
CA PHE A 145 -6.30 -5.98 10.28
C PHE A 145 -6.97 -7.28 9.86
N GLU A 146 -7.21 -7.37 8.56
CA GLU A 146 -7.45 -8.61 7.83
C GLU A 146 -6.73 -8.53 6.49
N PHE A 147 -6.47 -9.67 5.88
CA PHE A 147 -5.78 -9.71 4.59
C PHE A 147 -6.52 -10.53 3.55
N VAL A 148 -6.19 -10.29 2.29
CA VAL A 148 -6.45 -11.21 1.18
C VAL A 148 -5.17 -11.32 0.37
N TYR A 149 -4.69 -12.56 0.18
CA TYR A 149 -3.51 -12.82 -0.63
C TYR A 149 -3.91 -13.27 -2.04
N LEU A 150 -3.41 -12.55 -3.06
CA LEU A 150 -3.65 -12.76 -4.48
C LEU A 150 -2.36 -13.27 -5.15
N PRO A 151 -2.03 -14.58 -5.06
CA PRO A 151 -0.78 -15.11 -5.60
C PRO A 151 -0.70 -15.10 -7.13
N THR A 152 -1.84 -14.99 -7.82
CA THR A 152 -1.89 -14.93 -9.29
C THR A 152 -1.66 -13.53 -9.84
N HIS A 153 -1.68 -12.50 -8.97
CA HIS A 153 -1.28 -11.15 -9.33
C HIS A 153 0.18 -11.13 -9.80
N GLY A 154 0.49 -10.33 -10.83
CA GLY A 154 1.85 -10.27 -11.39
C GLY A 154 2.95 -10.01 -10.36
N ASN A 155 2.62 -9.25 -9.31
CA ASN A 155 3.54 -8.93 -8.21
C ASN A 155 3.26 -9.71 -6.92
N LYS A 156 2.30 -10.66 -6.91
CA LYS A 156 1.78 -11.35 -5.72
C LYS A 156 1.37 -10.38 -4.60
N GLU A 157 0.09 -10.12 -4.49
CA GLU A 157 -0.38 -8.99 -3.69
C GLU A 157 -1.06 -9.42 -2.39
N LEU A 158 -0.69 -8.78 -1.29
CA LEU A 158 -1.27 -8.93 0.03
C LEU A 158 -2.08 -7.68 0.37
N VAL A 159 -3.35 -7.71 -0.05
CA VAL A 159 -4.30 -6.63 0.21
C VAL A 159 -4.62 -6.61 1.71
N THR A 160 -4.56 -5.43 2.31
CA THR A 160 -4.74 -5.23 3.76
C THR A 160 -6.02 -4.43 4.00
N TYR A 161 -6.88 -4.90 4.90
CA TYR A 161 -8.06 -4.19 5.35
C TYR A 161 -7.89 -3.72 6.78
N HIS A 162 -8.03 -2.42 7.03
CA HIS A 162 -8.07 -1.86 8.37
C HIS A 162 -9.52 -1.68 8.81
N LYS A 163 -9.92 -2.42 9.84
CA LYS A 163 -11.32 -2.57 10.25
C LYS A 163 -11.94 -1.28 10.79
N GLU A 164 -11.23 -0.58 11.66
CA GLU A 164 -11.75 0.63 12.32
C GLU A 164 -12.03 1.75 11.31
N SER A 165 -11.07 2.04 10.43
CA SER A 165 -11.21 3.09 9.42
C SER A 165 -11.97 2.66 8.17
N LYS A 166 -12.39 1.39 8.08
CA LYS A 166 -13.07 0.84 6.90
C LYS A 166 -12.32 1.17 5.61
N THR A 167 -11.01 0.92 5.61
CA THR A 167 -10.09 1.29 4.54
C THR A 167 -9.37 0.05 4.01
N VAL A 168 -9.38 -0.11 2.69
CA VAL A 168 -8.54 -1.10 2.00
C VAL A 168 -7.24 -0.43 1.58
N PHE A 169 -6.13 -1.09 1.88
CA PHE A 169 -4.78 -0.75 1.46
C PHE A 169 -4.28 -1.83 0.50
N GLU A 170 -4.00 -1.46 -0.74
CA GLU A 170 -3.49 -2.32 -1.79
C GLU A 170 -2.30 -1.66 -2.49
N ALA A 171 -1.43 -2.45 -3.10
CA ALA A 171 -0.27 -1.91 -3.78
C ALA A 171 -0.65 -1.56 -5.22
N ASP A 172 -0.76 -2.62 -6.02
CA ASP A 172 -0.75 -2.56 -7.47
C ASP A 172 -2.01 -3.16 -8.11
N LEU A 173 -3.06 -3.39 -7.32
CA LEU A 173 -4.32 -3.96 -7.78
C LEU A 173 -5.13 -2.92 -8.57
N VAL A 174 -5.16 -1.68 -8.08
CA VAL A 174 -5.79 -0.53 -8.74
C VAL A 174 -4.92 0.71 -8.54
N PHE A 175 -4.63 1.44 -9.61
CA PHE A 175 -3.93 2.73 -9.46
C PHE A 175 -4.96 3.85 -9.61
N ASN A 176 -4.62 5.06 -9.19
CA ASN A 176 -5.41 6.26 -9.46
C ASN A 176 -4.52 7.39 -10.00
N LEU A 177 -3.79 7.09 -11.07
CA LEU A 177 -2.95 8.04 -11.78
C LEU A 177 -3.78 8.83 -12.78
N ARG A 178 -3.90 10.14 -12.54
CA ARG A 178 -4.75 11.01 -13.35
C ARG A 178 -4.09 12.36 -13.61
N ASN A 179 -4.43 12.98 -14.74
CA ASN A 179 -3.95 14.31 -15.08
C ASN A 179 -5.05 15.38 -15.08
N ASP A 180 -6.28 15.02 -14.69
CA ASP A 180 -7.43 15.91 -14.53
C ASP A 180 -7.54 16.49 -13.11
N GLU A 181 -6.72 16.01 -12.18
CA GLU A 181 -6.57 16.55 -10.82
C GLU A 181 -5.09 16.59 -10.40
N PRO A 182 -4.68 17.46 -9.46
CA PRO A 182 -3.31 17.48 -8.94
C PRO A 182 -2.93 16.16 -8.26
N MET A 183 -1.75 15.63 -8.58
CA MET A 183 -1.23 14.41 -7.98
C MET A 183 -0.46 14.72 -6.69
N GLU A 184 -0.92 14.23 -5.55
CA GLU A 184 -0.29 14.52 -4.25
C GLU A 184 1.17 14.04 -4.18
N GLN A 185 1.48 12.94 -4.88
CA GLN A 185 2.80 12.33 -4.99
C GLN A 185 3.79 13.15 -5.86
N PHE A 186 3.28 14.09 -6.67
CA PHE A 186 4.06 14.93 -7.57
C PHE A 186 3.76 16.42 -7.37
N SER A 187 3.58 16.81 -6.10
CA SER A 187 3.20 18.16 -5.69
C SER A 187 4.42 18.98 -5.23
N PRO A 188 4.26 20.30 -4.99
CA PRO A 188 5.28 21.10 -4.31
C PRO A 188 5.74 20.55 -2.97
N ALA A 189 4.85 19.91 -2.22
CA ALA A 189 5.19 19.29 -0.94
C ALA A 189 6.11 18.07 -1.10
N THR A 190 6.17 17.46 -2.29
CA THR A 190 7.11 16.37 -2.63
C THR A 190 8.27 16.85 -3.52
N GLY A 191 8.49 18.17 -3.61
CA GLY A 191 9.62 18.77 -4.31
C GLY A 191 9.42 19.05 -5.80
N PHE A 192 8.19 18.98 -6.31
CA PHE A 192 7.89 19.25 -7.72
C PHE A 192 7.36 20.68 -7.94
N PRO A 193 7.48 21.27 -9.14
CA PRO A 193 6.89 22.57 -9.42
C PRO A 193 5.37 22.61 -9.21
N ALA A 194 4.82 23.79 -8.93
CA ALA A 194 3.37 23.98 -8.96
C ALA A 194 2.81 23.64 -10.36
N ASN A 195 1.64 23.00 -10.42
CA ASN A 195 1.01 22.52 -11.65
C ASN A 195 1.88 21.54 -12.48
N TYR A 196 2.79 20.82 -11.82
CA TYR A 196 3.62 19.81 -12.49
C TYR A 196 2.76 18.67 -13.06
N ASN A 197 2.96 18.35 -14.34
CA ASN A 197 2.32 17.21 -14.98
C ASN A 197 3.33 16.04 -15.09
N PRO A 198 3.22 15.00 -14.24
CA PRO A 198 4.15 13.86 -14.24
C PRO A 198 3.95 12.91 -15.43
N PHE A 199 2.85 13.04 -16.19
CA PHE A 199 2.42 12.10 -17.22
C PHE A 199 2.71 12.61 -18.64
N THR A 200 3.97 13.00 -18.87
CA THR A 200 4.49 13.38 -20.19
C THR A 200 5.54 12.38 -20.67
N GLY A 201 5.85 12.40 -21.97
CA GLY A 201 6.85 11.50 -22.58
C GLY A 201 6.57 10.02 -22.31
N TRP A 202 7.55 9.30 -21.76
CA TRP A 202 7.41 7.88 -21.39
C TRP A 202 6.30 7.62 -20.36
N SER A 203 5.90 8.62 -19.58
CA SER A 203 4.85 8.51 -18.56
C SER A 203 3.45 8.80 -19.12
N PHE A 204 3.32 9.13 -20.40
CA PHE A 204 2.03 9.51 -20.99
C PHE A 204 0.95 8.44 -20.82
N ILE A 205 1.32 7.16 -20.93
CA ILE A 205 0.35 6.06 -20.77
C ILE A 205 -0.10 5.89 -19.31
N ALA A 206 0.72 6.32 -18.34
CA ALA A 206 0.44 6.12 -16.93
C ALA A 206 -0.78 6.91 -16.44
N ARG A 207 -1.13 8.03 -17.09
CA ARG A 207 -2.37 8.79 -16.80
C ARG A 207 -3.66 8.00 -17.04
N TYR A 208 -3.58 6.88 -17.76
CA TYR A 208 -4.70 6.00 -18.02
C TYR A 208 -4.79 4.86 -17.00
N LEU A 209 -3.84 4.75 -16.06
CA LEU A 209 -3.86 3.77 -14.99
C LEU A 209 -4.69 4.33 -13.83
N ASN A 210 -6.00 4.38 -14.06
CA ASN A 210 -7.00 4.77 -13.08
C ASN A 210 -8.30 3.96 -13.30
N PRO A 211 -9.18 3.83 -12.29
CA PRO A 211 -10.39 3.01 -12.40
C PRO A 211 -11.40 3.51 -13.45
N ASP A 212 -11.35 4.79 -13.83
CA ASP A 212 -12.27 5.39 -14.81
C ASP A 212 -11.85 5.12 -16.26
N SER A 213 -10.58 4.82 -16.48
CA SER A 213 -10.01 4.52 -17.79
C SER A 213 -10.21 3.06 -18.20
N ALA A 214 -10.77 2.82 -19.40
CA ALA A 214 -10.90 1.48 -19.96
C ALA A 214 -9.54 0.77 -20.14
N ILE A 215 -8.49 1.52 -20.49
CA ILE A 215 -7.13 1.00 -20.63
C ILE A 215 -6.60 0.58 -19.27
N GLY A 216 -6.79 1.39 -18.23
CA GLY A 216 -6.36 1.09 -16.86
C GLY A 216 -7.04 -0.18 -16.35
N ARG A 217 -8.37 -0.23 -16.45
CA ARG A 217 -9.15 -1.43 -16.09
C ARG A 217 -8.68 -2.68 -16.82
N PHE A 218 -8.43 -2.59 -18.13
CA PHE A 218 -7.90 -3.71 -18.90
C PHE A 218 -6.55 -4.18 -18.35
N LEU A 219 -5.61 -3.27 -18.09
CA LEU A 219 -4.27 -3.61 -17.60
C LEU A 219 -4.29 -4.20 -16.18
N PHE A 220 -5.04 -3.61 -15.25
CA PHE A 220 -5.20 -4.16 -13.90
C PHE A 220 -5.77 -5.60 -13.94
N ARG A 221 -6.75 -5.84 -14.82
CA ARG A 221 -7.31 -7.18 -15.03
C ARG A 221 -6.32 -8.15 -15.68
N GLN A 222 -5.42 -7.70 -16.56
CA GLN A 222 -4.35 -8.57 -17.05
C GLN A 222 -3.37 -8.94 -15.93
N LEU A 223 -3.11 -8.02 -15.00
CA LEU A 223 -2.16 -8.21 -13.92
C LEU A 223 -2.69 -9.17 -12.85
N VAL A 224 -3.95 -9.03 -12.41
CA VAL A 224 -4.55 -9.90 -11.37
C VAL A 224 -5.11 -11.22 -11.89
N LYS A 225 -5.47 -11.29 -13.18
CA LYS A 225 -6.18 -12.42 -13.81
C LYS A 225 -7.50 -12.75 -13.07
N PRO A 226 -8.55 -11.88 -13.15
CA PRO A 226 -9.73 -11.89 -12.29
C PRO A 226 -10.44 -13.24 -12.14
N LYS A 227 -10.50 -14.06 -13.20
CA LYS A 227 -11.12 -15.38 -13.13
C LYS A 227 -10.41 -16.32 -12.15
N GLN A 228 -9.08 -16.26 -12.08
CA GLN A 228 -8.27 -17.06 -11.17
C GLN A 228 -8.29 -16.47 -9.75
N ALA A 229 -8.37 -15.14 -9.65
CA ALA A 229 -8.41 -14.40 -8.39
C ALA A 229 -9.84 -14.16 -7.85
N ALA A 230 -10.88 -14.77 -8.47
CA ALA A 230 -12.27 -14.38 -8.24
C ALA A 230 -12.68 -14.48 -6.76
N GLY A 231 -12.27 -15.55 -6.06
CA GLY A 231 -12.54 -15.71 -4.63
C GLY A 231 -11.95 -14.56 -3.79
N GLY A 232 -10.71 -14.16 -4.09
CA GLY A 232 -10.01 -13.10 -3.38
C GLY A 232 -10.61 -11.73 -3.68
N LEU A 233 -10.92 -11.45 -4.95
CA LEU A 233 -11.58 -10.21 -5.34
C LEU A 233 -12.97 -10.07 -4.70
N ASN A 234 -13.72 -11.17 -4.61
CA ASN A 234 -14.99 -11.21 -3.89
C ASN A 234 -14.80 -11.01 -2.37
N ALA A 235 -13.79 -11.63 -1.77
CA ALA A 235 -13.47 -11.45 -0.36
C ALA A 235 -13.11 -9.99 -0.03
N ILE A 236 -12.32 -9.34 -0.89
CA ILE A 236 -11.99 -7.91 -0.76
C ILE A 236 -13.25 -7.07 -0.88
N TYR A 237 -14.05 -7.29 -1.92
CA TYR A 237 -15.29 -6.54 -2.16
C TYR A 237 -16.34 -6.73 -1.06
N ALA A 238 -16.33 -7.89 -0.38
CA ALA A 238 -17.23 -8.19 0.73
C ALA A 238 -16.92 -7.39 1.99
N TRP A 239 -15.71 -6.85 2.17
CA TRP A 239 -15.41 -5.94 3.27
C TRP A 239 -16.26 -4.66 3.17
N ASP A 240 -16.62 -4.11 4.33
CA ASP A 240 -17.35 -2.85 4.44
C ASP A 240 -16.39 -1.65 4.37
N PHE A 241 -15.76 -1.44 3.22
CA PHE A 241 -14.85 -0.31 3.00
C PHE A 241 -15.48 0.80 2.15
N HIS A 242 -15.03 2.02 2.37
CA HIS A 242 -15.40 3.21 1.60
C HIS A 242 -14.16 3.93 1.03
N THR A 243 -13.05 3.88 1.76
CA THR A 243 -11.74 4.37 1.33
C THR A 243 -10.92 3.25 0.72
N LEU A 244 -10.31 3.53 -0.45
CA LEU A 244 -9.27 2.71 -1.06
C LEU A 244 -7.97 3.52 -1.11
N VAL A 245 -6.90 2.96 -0.54
CA VAL A 245 -5.54 3.51 -0.52
C VAL A 245 -4.65 2.57 -1.34
N MET A 246 -4.11 3.06 -2.45
CA MET A 246 -3.21 2.34 -3.34
C MET A 246 -1.76 2.78 -3.10
N CYS A 247 -0.76 2.16 -3.73
CA CYS A 247 0.61 2.72 -3.72
C CYS A 247 0.78 3.89 -4.70
N HIS A 248 0.01 3.92 -5.79
CA HIS A 248 0.26 4.80 -6.94
C HIS A 248 -0.96 5.65 -7.34
N GLY A 249 -0.84 6.98 -7.22
CA GLY A 249 -1.92 7.94 -7.50
C GLY A 249 -2.77 8.29 -6.28
N ASN A 250 -3.70 9.22 -6.41
CA ASN A 250 -4.44 9.81 -5.28
C ASN A 250 -5.37 8.81 -4.57
N VAL A 251 -5.56 8.97 -3.26
CA VAL A 251 -6.48 8.15 -2.45
C VAL A 251 -7.94 8.34 -2.90
N LEU A 252 -8.71 7.26 -2.91
CA LEU A 252 -10.15 7.27 -3.20
C LEU A 252 -10.92 7.20 -1.87
N GLU A 253 -11.16 8.34 -1.23
CA GLU A 253 -11.65 8.38 0.17
C GLU A 253 -13.13 8.01 0.33
N ASN A 254 -13.98 8.34 -0.64
CA ASN A 254 -15.45 8.18 -0.51
C ASN A 254 -16.10 7.30 -1.58
N ASN A 255 -15.31 6.74 -2.50
CA ASN A 255 -15.80 5.98 -3.65
C ASN A 255 -14.91 4.77 -3.97
N GLY A 256 -14.14 4.30 -2.98
CA GLY A 256 -13.18 3.22 -3.14
C GLY A 256 -13.86 1.92 -3.58
N LYS A 257 -15.03 1.61 -3.01
CA LYS A 257 -15.77 0.38 -3.32
C LYS A 257 -16.37 0.40 -4.71
N GLU A 258 -16.89 1.55 -5.15
CA GLU A 258 -17.38 1.77 -6.51
C GLU A 258 -16.24 1.69 -7.53
N ALA A 259 -15.08 2.29 -7.24
CA ALA A 259 -13.90 2.20 -8.08
C ALA A 259 -13.42 0.74 -8.23
N PHE A 260 -13.33 0.01 -7.11
CA PHE A 260 -12.98 -1.41 -7.11
C PHE A 260 -13.97 -2.23 -7.94
N LYS A 261 -15.28 -2.03 -7.72
CA LYS A 261 -16.34 -2.69 -8.50
C LYS A 261 -16.20 -2.41 -9.98
N LYS A 262 -15.96 -1.14 -10.35
CA LYS A 262 -15.82 -0.71 -11.73
C LYS A 262 -14.68 -1.42 -12.44
N VAL A 263 -13.55 -1.69 -11.77
CA VAL A 263 -12.42 -2.42 -12.35
C VAL A 263 -12.74 -3.91 -12.51
N PHE A 264 -13.38 -4.54 -11.53
CA PHE A 264 -13.54 -6.00 -11.46
C PHE A 264 -14.98 -6.51 -11.68
N LEU A 265 -15.83 -5.71 -12.32
CA LEU A 265 -17.27 -5.98 -12.49
C LEU A 265 -17.58 -7.40 -13.00
N ASP A 266 -16.75 -7.95 -13.90
CA ASP A 266 -16.97 -9.26 -14.52
C ASP A 266 -16.88 -10.46 -13.56
N VAL A 267 -16.36 -10.28 -12.34
CA VAL A 267 -16.21 -11.36 -11.35
C VAL A 267 -16.83 -11.01 -9.99
N LEU A 268 -17.39 -9.81 -9.86
CA LEU A 268 -18.06 -9.33 -8.66
C LEU A 268 -19.59 -9.36 -8.86
N PRO A 269 -20.36 -9.45 -7.76
CA PRO A 269 -21.83 -9.44 -7.82
C PRO A 269 -22.42 -8.08 -8.23
#